data_AF-A0A8J4DQR3-F1
#
_entry.id   AF-A0A8J4DQR3-F1
#
_cell.length_a   1.000
_cell.length_b   1.000
_cell.length_c   1.000
_cell.angle_alpha   90.00
_cell.angle_beta   90.00
_cell.angle_gamma   90.00
#
_symmetry.space_group_name_H-M   'P 1'
#
loop_
_entity.id
_entity.type
_entity.pdbx_description
1 polymer ?
#
loop_
_entity_poly.entity_id
_entity_poly.type
_entity_poly.pdbx_seq_one_letter_code
_entity_poly.pdbx_strand_id
1 'polypeptide(L)'
;MQDWFDVFRSALLRRGVPHATVRQVVEEARAHTGDSGEPPLSAFGGPEAYADAVVASLTPTDPGRTRAPRGDVLLRARGITKRFGRRTVLRDVALDVHAGEVLAIVGANGCGKSTLLKICAGMVSPDSGTVEIAGRVGYCPQDGGTIEFLTADEHFQLVGAGRGLGRADAREHGRTWAGRLDWADPGATQARHLSGGTRQKLNLTMSALSEPDVLLLDEPYQGFDRGTYLNFWDLVWAWRDRGRAVVVVTHLLAELDKVDTVLTLGESR
;
A
#
# COMPACT_ATOMS: atom_id res chain seq x y z
N MET A 1 -13.45 -20.70 27.72
CA MET A 1 -12.53 -19.77 27.03
C MET A 1 -13.33 -19.19 25.87
N GLN A 2 -13.53 -17.87 25.84
CA GLN A 2 -14.45 -17.24 24.89
C GLN A 2 -13.76 -17.10 23.52
N ASP A 3 -14.45 -17.43 22.41
CA ASP A 3 -13.90 -17.29 21.06
C ASP A 3 -13.49 -15.83 20.81
N TRP A 4 -12.27 -15.61 20.33
CA TRP A 4 -11.72 -14.25 20.12
C TRP A 4 -12.64 -13.42 19.23
N PHE A 5 -13.19 -14.04 18.19
CA PHE A 5 -14.09 -13.37 17.24
C PHE A 5 -15.46 -13.03 17.83
N ASP A 6 -15.95 -13.82 18.79
CA ASP A 6 -17.20 -13.50 19.49
C ASP A 6 -17.00 -12.33 20.46
N VAL A 7 -15.84 -12.25 21.11
CA VAL A 7 -15.45 -11.08 21.93
C VAL A 7 -15.31 -9.84 21.05
N PHE A 8 -14.61 -9.95 19.92
CA PHE A 8 -14.43 -8.87 18.95
C PHE A 8 -15.76 -8.38 18.37
N ARG A 9 -16.63 -9.29 17.92
CA ARG A 9 -18.00 -8.95 17.45
C ARG A 9 -18.78 -8.19 18.52
N SER A 10 -18.75 -8.69 19.76
CA SER A 10 -19.46 -8.07 20.88
C SER A 10 -18.88 -6.69 21.22
N ALA A 11 -17.56 -6.54 21.11
CA ALA A 11 -16.84 -5.29 21.33
C ALA A 11 -17.23 -4.22 20.29
N LEU A 12 -17.38 -4.58 19.02
CA LEU A 12 -17.86 -3.67 17.96
C LEU A 12 -19.32 -3.24 18.17
N LEU A 13 -20.19 -4.19 18.53
CA LEU A 13 -21.60 -3.89 18.79
C LEU A 13 -21.79 -2.96 20.00
N ARG A 14 -21.01 -3.16 21.08
CA ARG A 14 -21.03 -2.25 22.26
C ARG A 14 -20.61 -0.83 21.91
N ARG A 15 -19.80 -0.65 20.87
CA ARG A 15 -19.32 0.65 20.38
C ARG A 15 -20.21 1.27 19.30
N GLY A 16 -21.38 0.68 19.04
CA GLY A 16 -22.40 1.24 18.15
C GLY A 16 -22.14 1.02 16.66
N VAL A 17 -21.23 0.10 16.28
CA VAL A 17 -20.98 -0.21 14.87
C VAL A 17 -22.22 -0.90 14.25
N PRO A 18 -22.69 -0.47 13.07
CA PRO A 18 -23.84 -1.08 12.40
C PRO A 18 -23.64 -2.59 12.16
N HIS A 19 -24.69 -3.39 12.36
CA HIS A 19 -24.62 -4.85 12.25
C HIS A 19 -24.07 -5.36 10.91
N ALA A 20 -24.36 -4.68 9.80
CA ALA A 20 -23.83 -5.03 8.48
C ALA A 20 -22.30 -4.89 8.42
N THR A 21 -21.78 -3.77 8.95
CA THR A 21 -20.35 -3.49 9.06
C THR A 21 -19.66 -4.46 10.01
N VAL A 22 -20.28 -4.77 11.17
CA VAL A 22 -19.74 -5.78 12.09
C VAL A 22 -19.59 -7.14 11.40
N ARG A 23 -20.58 -7.55 10.61
CA ARG A 23 -20.53 -8.83 9.89
C ARG A 23 -19.34 -8.88 8.94
N GLN A 24 -19.20 -7.85 8.11
CA GLN A 24 -18.12 -7.74 7.13
C GLN A 24 -16.74 -7.79 7.79
N VAL A 25 -16.50 -6.94 8.79
CA VAL A 25 -15.18 -6.85 9.45
C VAL A 25 -14.82 -8.16 10.17
N VAL A 26 -15.80 -8.85 10.77
CA VAL A 26 -15.56 -10.14 11.42
C VAL A 26 -15.27 -11.24 10.38
N GLU A 27 -15.96 -11.25 9.24
CA GLU A 27 -15.71 -12.20 8.16
C GLU A 27 -14.31 -12.02 7.55
N GLU A 28 -13.90 -10.77 7.33
CA GLU A 28 -12.56 -10.43 6.83
C GLU A 28 -11.46 -10.86 7.82
N ALA A 29 -11.63 -10.57 9.11
CA ALA A 29 -10.68 -10.99 10.14
C ALA A 29 -10.56 -12.52 10.21
N ARG A 30 -11.67 -13.25 10.05
CA ARG A 30 -11.66 -14.73 10.00
C ARG A 30 -10.94 -15.24 8.77
N ALA A 31 -11.22 -14.66 7.60
CA ALA A 31 -10.56 -15.03 6.34
C ALA A 31 -9.04 -14.85 6.44
N HIS A 32 -8.58 -13.71 7.00
CA HIS A 32 -7.15 -13.44 7.18
C HIS A 32 -6.45 -14.47 8.08
N THR A 33 -7.06 -14.86 9.20
CA THR A 33 -6.49 -15.91 10.08
C THR A 33 -6.56 -17.31 9.47
N GLY A 34 -7.59 -17.57 8.65
CA GLY A 34 -7.72 -18.83 7.92
C GLY A 34 -6.65 -18.99 6.84
N ASP A 35 -6.37 -17.91 6.10
CA ASP A 35 -5.36 -17.89 5.02
C ASP A 35 -3.93 -17.93 5.57
N SER A 36 -3.64 -17.20 6.65
CA SER A 36 -2.32 -17.13 7.27
C SER A 36 -2.00 -18.34 8.16
N GLY A 37 -3.02 -19.00 8.70
CA GLY A 37 -2.86 -20.02 9.75
C GLY A 37 -2.43 -19.44 11.10
N GLU A 38 -2.34 -18.10 11.22
CA GLU A 38 -1.94 -17.45 12.46
C GLU A 38 -3.12 -17.28 13.43
N PRO A 39 -2.89 -17.48 14.75
CA PRO A 39 -3.91 -17.20 15.74
C PRO A 39 -4.33 -15.72 15.73
N PRO A 40 -5.63 -15.38 15.91
CA PRO A 40 -6.11 -14.01 15.88
C PRO A 40 -5.39 -13.07 16.86
N LEU A 41 -4.97 -13.59 18.02
CA LEU A 41 -4.21 -12.83 19.01
C LEU A 41 -2.83 -12.39 18.49
N SER A 42 -2.20 -13.18 17.64
CA SER A 42 -0.92 -12.84 16.99
C SER A 42 -1.13 -11.86 15.85
N ALA A 43 -2.15 -12.10 15.02
CA ALA A 43 -2.44 -11.28 13.84
C ALA A 43 -2.95 -9.88 14.18
N PHE A 44 -3.79 -9.75 15.22
CA PHE A 44 -4.55 -8.52 15.51
C PHE A 44 -4.37 -8.00 16.94
N GLY A 45 -3.71 -8.74 17.82
CA GLY A 45 -3.68 -8.44 19.24
C GLY A 45 -4.99 -8.75 19.96
N GLY A 46 -5.24 -8.05 21.08
CA GLY A 46 -6.44 -8.27 21.90
C GLY A 46 -7.73 -7.82 21.18
N PRO A 47 -8.85 -8.58 21.31
CA PRO A 47 -10.07 -8.32 20.56
C PRO A 47 -10.72 -6.96 20.88
N GLU A 48 -10.56 -6.46 22.11
CA GLU A 48 -11.03 -5.11 22.50
C GLU A 48 -10.19 -4.00 21.84
N ALA A 49 -8.86 -4.13 21.88
CA ALA A 49 -7.96 -3.15 21.26
C ALA A 49 -8.12 -3.10 19.74
N TYR A 50 -8.35 -4.25 19.11
CA TYR A 50 -8.66 -4.32 17.69
C TYR A 50 -10.03 -3.70 17.36
N ALA A 51 -11.05 -3.90 18.22
CA ALA A 51 -12.34 -3.23 18.07
C ALA A 51 -12.24 -1.71 18.20
N ASP A 52 -11.40 -1.19 19.10
CA ASP A 52 -11.14 0.25 19.23
C ASP A 52 -10.50 0.82 17.94
N ALA A 53 -9.54 0.11 17.35
CA ALA A 53 -8.92 0.51 16.09
C ALA A 53 -9.94 0.55 14.94
N VAL A 54 -10.82 -0.45 14.85
CA VAL A 54 -11.89 -0.49 13.85
C VAL A 54 -12.89 0.65 14.07
N VAL A 55 -13.33 0.91 15.29
CA VAL A 55 -14.29 1.99 15.56
C VAL A 55 -13.71 3.37 15.31
N ALA A 56 -12.44 3.58 15.69
CA ALA A 56 -11.73 4.80 15.35
C ALA A 56 -11.71 5.02 13.82
N SER A 57 -11.57 3.96 13.02
CA SER A 57 -11.63 4.07 11.56
C SER A 57 -13.02 4.26 10.95
N LEU A 58 -14.07 3.86 11.67
CA LEU A 58 -15.46 4.04 11.25
C LEU A 58 -16.03 5.40 11.65
N THR A 59 -15.37 6.09 12.59
CA THR A 59 -15.73 7.45 12.99
C THR A 59 -15.15 8.41 11.95
N PRO A 60 -15.96 9.19 11.23
CA PRO A 60 -15.44 10.09 10.21
C PRO A 60 -14.49 11.10 10.83
N THR A 61 -13.22 11.04 10.45
CA THR A 61 -12.24 12.08 10.78
C THR A 61 -12.52 13.28 9.86
N ASP A 62 -13.32 14.21 10.38
CA ASP A 62 -13.60 15.56 9.87
C ASP A 62 -14.07 15.69 8.39
N PRO A 63 -15.37 15.93 8.12
CA PRO A 63 -15.87 16.28 6.79
C PRO A 63 -15.37 17.64 6.25
N GLY A 64 -14.51 18.35 7.00
CA GLY A 64 -14.05 19.71 6.73
C GLY A 64 -12.69 19.87 6.03
N ARG A 65 -11.93 18.81 5.70
CA ARG A 65 -10.70 18.95 4.92
C ARG A 65 -11.06 19.32 3.48
N THR A 66 -11.16 20.62 3.20
CA THR A 66 -11.58 21.18 1.92
C THR A 66 -10.72 20.55 0.82
N ARG A 67 -11.35 19.74 -0.03
CA ARG A 67 -10.71 19.05 -1.15
C ARG A 67 -10.06 20.13 -2.03
N ALA A 68 -8.73 20.25 -1.98
CA ALA A 68 -8.02 21.14 -2.88
C ALA A 68 -8.45 20.82 -4.32
N PRO A 69 -8.56 21.82 -5.22
CA PRO A 69 -8.85 21.54 -6.62
C PRO A 69 -7.85 20.50 -7.12
N ARG A 70 -8.37 19.38 -7.64
CA ARG A 70 -7.56 18.27 -8.15
C ARG A 70 -6.65 18.82 -9.25
N GLY A 71 -5.33 18.64 -9.11
CA GLY A 71 -4.36 19.03 -10.13
C GLY A 71 -4.49 18.19 -11.41
N ASP A 72 -3.54 18.30 -12.32
CA ASP A 72 -3.55 17.53 -13.56
C ASP A 72 -3.57 16.01 -13.30
N VAL A 73 -4.17 15.25 -14.23
CA VAL A 73 -4.17 13.78 -14.14
C VAL A 73 -2.77 13.26 -14.44
N LEU A 74 -2.15 12.59 -13.46
CA LEU A 74 -0.81 12.03 -13.61
C LEU A 74 -0.83 10.53 -13.95
N LEU A 75 -1.89 9.82 -13.58
CA LEU A 75 -2.12 8.43 -13.96
C LEU A 75 -3.57 8.25 -14.41
N ARG A 76 -3.75 7.68 -15.60
CA ARG A 76 -5.04 7.31 -16.15
C ARG A 76 -5.01 5.89 -16.64
N ALA A 77 -5.94 5.07 -16.16
CA ALA A 77 -6.18 3.74 -16.69
C ALA A 77 -7.62 3.64 -17.19
N ARG A 78 -7.83 3.14 -18.41
CA ARG A 78 -9.15 3.02 -19.04
C ARG A 78 -9.38 1.62 -19.59
N GLY A 79 -10.50 1.01 -19.23
CA GLY A 79 -10.94 -0.27 -19.77
C GLY A 79 -9.98 -1.44 -19.55
N ILE A 80 -9.25 -1.42 -18.43
CA ILE A 80 -8.22 -2.42 -18.12
C ILE A 80 -8.87 -3.77 -17.88
N THR A 81 -8.59 -4.70 -18.79
CA THR A 81 -8.94 -6.11 -18.64
C THR A 81 -7.68 -6.94 -18.62
N LYS A 82 -7.61 -7.90 -17.69
CA LYS A 82 -6.53 -8.86 -17.60
C LYS A 82 -7.03 -10.26 -17.30
N ARG A 83 -6.54 -11.22 -18.06
CA ARG A 83 -6.83 -12.65 -17.97
C ARG A 83 -5.52 -13.42 -17.84
N PHE A 84 -5.56 -14.45 -16.99
CA PHE A 84 -4.51 -15.46 -16.91
C PHE A 84 -5.14 -16.82 -17.24
N GLY A 85 -4.83 -17.33 -18.43
CA GLY A 85 -5.51 -18.49 -18.99
C GLY A 85 -7.02 -18.27 -19.10
N ARG A 86 -7.80 -19.07 -18.35
CA ARG A 86 -9.27 -18.99 -18.35
C ARG A 86 -9.84 -18.00 -17.33
N ARG A 87 -9.04 -17.58 -16.33
CA ARG A 87 -9.49 -16.68 -15.25
C ARG A 87 -9.35 -15.23 -15.68
N THR A 88 -10.44 -14.48 -15.62
CA THR A 88 -10.41 -13.00 -15.71
C THR A 88 -10.15 -12.45 -14.32
N VAL A 89 -9.05 -11.71 -14.15
CA VAL A 89 -8.64 -11.12 -12.87
C VAL A 89 -9.06 -9.65 -12.81
N LEU A 90 -8.99 -8.93 -13.92
CA LEU A 90 -9.50 -7.56 -14.05
C LEU A 90 -10.46 -7.50 -15.23
N ARG A 91 -11.57 -6.77 -15.08
CA ARG A 91 -12.59 -6.58 -16.12
C ARG A 91 -12.97 -5.11 -16.18
N ASP A 92 -12.66 -4.47 -17.31
CA ASP A 92 -13.06 -3.10 -17.62
C ASP A 92 -12.79 -2.08 -16.49
N VAL A 93 -11.62 -2.20 -15.84
CA VAL A 93 -11.27 -1.32 -14.72
C VAL A 93 -10.80 0.03 -15.24
N ALA A 94 -11.27 1.11 -14.61
CA ALA A 94 -10.86 2.46 -14.90
C ALA A 94 -10.53 3.23 -13.62
N LEU A 95 -9.51 4.09 -13.69
CA LEU A 95 -9.15 5.01 -12.61
C LEU A 95 -8.42 6.23 -13.18
N ASP A 96 -8.57 7.36 -12.50
CA ASP A 96 -7.77 8.56 -12.70
C ASP A 96 -7.17 8.95 -11.34
N VAL A 97 -5.88 9.29 -11.33
CA VAL A 97 -5.19 9.81 -10.14
C VAL A 97 -4.55 11.14 -10.50
N HIS A 98 -4.91 12.15 -9.74
CA HIS A 98 -4.48 13.52 -9.95
C HIS A 98 -3.21 13.85 -9.17
N ALA A 99 -2.50 14.89 -9.61
CA ALA A 99 -1.44 15.51 -8.83
C ALA A 99 -1.99 15.94 -7.46
N GLY A 100 -1.32 15.51 -6.40
CA GLY A 100 -1.71 15.76 -5.02
C GLY A 100 -2.87 14.90 -4.51
N GLU A 101 -3.08 13.72 -5.09
CA GLU A 101 -4.10 12.76 -4.68
C GLU A 101 -3.47 11.46 -4.16
N VAL A 102 -4.00 10.96 -3.05
CA VAL A 102 -3.78 9.59 -2.57
C VAL A 102 -5.03 8.76 -2.89
N LEU A 103 -4.88 7.76 -3.75
CA LEU A 103 -5.93 6.80 -4.08
C LEU A 103 -5.64 5.45 -3.40
N ALA A 104 -6.56 4.94 -2.59
CA ALA A 104 -6.51 3.57 -2.10
C ALA A 104 -7.18 2.61 -3.08
N ILE A 105 -6.56 1.45 -3.31
CA ILE A 105 -7.18 0.32 -3.99
C ILE A 105 -7.44 -0.77 -2.96
N VAL A 106 -8.72 -1.09 -2.77
CA VAL A 106 -9.20 -2.08 -1.79
C VAL A 106 -9.97 -3.20 -2.48
N GLY A 107 -10.15 -4.31 -1.77
CA GLY A 107 -10.91 -5.48 -2.26
C GLY A 107 -10.35 -6.79 -1.75
N ALA A 108 -11.08 -7.88 -1.98
CA ALA A 108 -10.71 -9.21 -1.49
C ALA A 108 -9.35 -9.71 -2.02
N ASN A 109 -8.77 -10.70 -1.34
CA ASN A 109 -7.57 -11.37 -1.83
C ASN A 109 -7.82 -12.00 -3.20
N GLY A 110 -6.88 -11.81 -4.12
CA GLY A 110 -6.99 -12.32 -5.49
C GLY A 110 -8.00 -11.60 -6.40
N CYS A 111 -8.56 -10.45 -6.00
CA CYS A 111 -9.42 -9.62 -6.86
C CYS A 111 -8.64 -8.81 -7.91
N GLY A 112 -7.30 -8.85 -7.88
CA GLY A 112 -6.44 -8.26 -8.91
C GLY A 112 -5.76 -6.94 -8.54
N LYS A 113 -5.80 -6.49 -7.29
CA LYS A 113 -5.15 -5.23 -6.82
C LYS A 113 -3.69 -5.09 -7.27
N SER A 114 -2.86 -6.07 -6.91
CA SER A 114 -1.44 -6.11 -7.31
C SER A 114 -1.26 -6.28 -8.82
N THR A 115 -2.20 -6.94 -9.52
CA THR A 115 -2.17 -7.05 -10.98
C THR A 115 -2.41 -5.69 -11.63
N LEU A 116 -3.36 -4.92 -11.12
CA LEU A 116 -3.66 -3.57 -11.60
C LEU A 116 -2.47 -2.64 -11.36
N LEU A 117 -1.85 -2.67 -10.18
CA LEU A 117 -0.64 -1.89 -9.92
C LEU A 117 0.51 -2.27 -10.86
N LYS A 118 0.75 -3.56 -11.08
CA LYS A 118 1.78 -4.03 -12.03
C LYS A 118 1.50 -3.59 -13.47
N ILE A 119 0.23 -3.51 -13.86
CA ILE A 119 -0.19 -2.95 -15.15
C ILE A 119 0.11 -1.46 -15.21
N CYS A 120 -0.27 -0.69 -14.18
CA CYS A 120 0.06 0.73 -14.08
C CYS A 120 1.57 0.99 -14.06
N ALA A 121 2.35 0.11 -13.43
CA ALA A 121 3.81 0.19 -13.38
C ALA A 121 4.50 -0.21 -14.70
N GLY A 122 3.74 -0.68 -15.70
CA GLY A 122 4.27 -1.18 -16.97
C GLY A 122 4.97 -2.54 -16.89
N MET A 123 4.83 -3.27 -15.78
CA MET A 123 5.45 -4.58 -15.58
C MET A 123 4.64 -5.73 -16.19
N VAL A 124 3.33 -5.53 -16.37
CA VAL A 124 2.41 -6.50 -16.96
C VAL A 124 1.57 -5.78 -18.01
N SER A 125 1.52 -6.29 -19.24
CA SER A 125 0.63 -5.73 -20.26
C SER A 125 -0.83 -6.10 -19.96
N PRO A 126 -1.79 -5.16 -20.07
CA PRO A 126 -3.21 -5.50 -20.07
C PRO A 126 -3.56 -6.26 -21.36
N ASP A 127 -4.66 -7.03 -21.35
CA ASP A 127 -5.16 -7.67 -22.57
C ASP A 127 -6.06 -6.71 -23.37
N SER A 128 -6.67 -5.73 -22.70
CA SER A 128 -7.35 -4.60 -23.32
C SER A 128 -7.27 -3.35 -22.42
N GLY A 129 -7.51 -2.19 -23.01
CA GLY A 129 -7.47 -0.90 -22.33
C GLY A 129 -6.12 -0.21 -22.44
N THR A 130 -6.00 0.96 -21.84
CA THR A 130 -4.80 1.82 -21.91
C THR A 130 -4.42 2.35 -20.54
N VAL A 131 -3.11 2.53 -20.34
CA VAL A 131 -2.52 3.25 -19.20
C VAL A 131 -1.72 4.42 -19.76
N GLU A 132 -2.02 5.62 -19.26
CA GLU A 132 -1.31 6.86 -19.57
C GLU A 132 -0.73 7.43 -18.28
N ILE A 133 0.56 7.78 -18.30
CA ILE A 133 1.26 8.34 -17.14
C ILE A 133 2.03 9.60 -17.56
N ALA A 134 1.82 10.68 -16.82
CA ALA A 134 2.59 11.90 -16.95
C ALA A 134 3.72 11.92 -15.90
N GLY A 135 4.96 11.77 -16.37
CA GLY A 135 6.16 11.81 -15.53
C GLY A 135 6.72 10.44 -15.16
N ARG A 136 7.49 10.39 -14.08
CA ARG A 136 8.22 9.19 -13.61
C ARG A 136 7.39 8.37 -12.64
N VAL A 137 7.50 7.05 -12.75
CA VAL A 137 6.84 6.09 -11.85
C VAL A 137 7.82 5.46 -10.90
N GLY A 138 7.48 5.44 -9.61
CA GLY A 138 8.05 4.58 -8.59
C GLY A 138 7.08 3.46 -8.24
N TYR A 139 7.54 2.21 -8.19
CA TYR A 139 6.73 1.07 -7.78
C TYR A 139 7.39 0.37 -6.59
N CYS A 140 6.63 0.23 -5.50
CA CYS A 140 6.99 -0.58 -4.34
C CYS A 140 6.16 -1.87 -4.39
N PRO A 141 6.76 -3.03 -4.67
CA PRO A 141 6.03 -4.30 -4.65
C PRO A 141 5.75 -4.77 -3.22
N GLN A 142 4.71 -5.59 -3.07
CA GLN A 142 4.41 -6.28 -1.81
C GLN A 142 5.56 -7.22 -1.41
N ASP A 143 6.02 -8.03 -2.36
CA ASP A 143 7.08 -9.01 -2.19
C ASP A 143 8.09 -8.95 -3.34
N GLY A 144 9.33 -9.35 -3.05
CA GLY A 144 10.42 -9.34 -4.01
C GLY A 144 11.05 -7.95 -4.16
N GLY A 145 11.52 -7.60 -5.35
CA GLY A 145 12.13 -6.29 -5.65
C GLY A 145 13.61 -6.14 -5.25
N THR A 146 14.09 -6.93 -4.30
CA THR A 146 15.50 -6.94 -3.86
C THR A 146 16.31 -8.07 -4.47
N ILE A 147 17.59 -7.83 -4.75
CA ILE A 147 18.60 -8.84 -5.12
C ILE A 147 19.31 -9.30 -3.84
N GLU A 148 19.20 -10.58 -3.52
CA GLU A 148 19.62 -11.17 -2.23
C GLU A 148 21.06 -10.87 -1.81
N PHE A 149 21.97 -10.81 -2.78
CA PHE A 149 23.41 -10.65 -2.54
C PHE A 149 23.89 -9.21 -2.51
N LEU A 150 23.01 -8.24 -2.81
CA LEU A 150 23.35 -6.83 -2.77
C LEU A 150 22.99 -6.23 -1.40
N THR A 151 23.84 -5.32 -0.94
CA THR A 151 23.58 -4.40 0.17
C THR A 151 22.57 -3.33 -0.21
N ALA A 152 21.99 -2.62 0.76
CA ALA A 152 21.06 -1.53 0.47
C ALA A 152 21.72 -0.42 -0.38
N ASP A 153 22.96 -0.07 -0.08
CA ASP A 153 23.73 0.93 -0.86
C ASP A 153 23.93 0.50 -2.32
N GLU A 154 24.21 -0.78 -2.55
CA GLU A 154 24.33 -1.32 -3.91
C GLU A 154 22.99 -1.32 -4.66
N HIS A 155 21.87 -1.59 -3.95
CA HIS A 155 20.54 -1.44 -4.52
C HIS A 155 20.25 0.01 -4.91
N PHE A 156 20.54 0.97 -4.03
CA PHE A 156 20.35 2.38 -4.33
C PHE A 156 21.14 2.78 -5.57
N GLN A 157 22.40 2.35 -5.67
CA GLN A 157 23.23 2.62 -6.84
C GLN A 157 22.69 1.98 -8.12
N LEU A 158 22.23 0.72 -8.04
CA LEU A 158 21.67 0.02 -9.19
C LEU A 158 20.40 0.72 -9.72
N VAL A 159 19.45 0.99 -8.83
CA VAL A 159 18.19 1.66 -9.18
C VAL A 159 18.46 3.11 -9.62
N GLY A 160 19.31 3.84 -8.90
CA GLY A 160 19.67 5.22 -9.20
C GLY A 160 20.35 5.36 -10.55
N ALA A 161 21.24 4.43 -10.93
CA ALA A 161 21.90 4.43 -12.23
C ALA A 161 20.88 4.31 -13.38
N GLY A 162 19.87 3.45 -13.24
CA GLY A 162 18.77 3.34 -14.21
C GLY A 162 17.92 4.60 -14.35
N ARG A 163 18.12 5.59 -13.47
CA ARG A 163 17.37 6.85 -13.40
C ARG A 163 18.28 8.08 -13.58
N GLY A 164 19.54 7.87 -13.94
CA GLY A 164 20.51 8.93 -14.21
C GLY A 164 21.16 9.55 -12.97
N LEU A 165 21.05 8.93 -11.80
CA LEU A 165 21.71 9.42 -10.57
C LEU A 165 23.17 8.95 -10.51
N GLY A 166 24.04 9.83 -9.99
CA GLY A 166 25.40 9.47 -9.63
C GLY A 166 25.43 8.44 -8.51
N ARG A 167 26.51 7.64 -8.44
CA ARG A 167 26.69 6.61 -7.40
C ARG A 167 26.68 7.16 -5.98
N ALA A 168 27.18 8.37 -5.77
CA ALA A 168 27.19 9.03 -4.46
C ALA A 168 25.79 9.54 -4.11
N ASP A 169 25.17 10.30 -5.02
CA ASP A 169 23.82 10.84 -4.87
C ASP A 169 22.79 9.74 -4.60
N ALA A 170 22.88 8.62 -5.31
CA ALA A 170 21.99 7.48 -5.09
C ALA A 170 22.11 6.92 -3.67
N ARG A 171 23.33 6.78 -3.13
CA ARG A 171 23.53 6.33 -1.73
C ARG A 171 22.99 7.36 -0.74
N GLU A 172 23.29 8.63 -0.95
CA GLU A 172 22.85 9.72 -0.08
C GLU A 172 21.32 9.82 -0.03
N HIS A 173 20.67 9.83 -1.19
CA HIS A 173 19.23 9.86 -1.29
C HIS A 173 18.59 8.61 -0.67
N GLY A 174 19.14 7.43 -0.96
CA GLY A 174 18.65 6.17 -0.41
C GLY A 174 18.73 6.12 1.12
N ARG A 175 19.86 6.54 1.70
CA ARG A 175 20.04 6.63 3.16
C ARG A 175 19.13 7.68 3.79
N THR A 176 18.91 8.82 3.11
CA THR A 176 17.96 9.85 3.57
C THR A 176 16.55 9.30 3.65
N TRP A 177 16.10 8.58 2.63
CA TRP A 177 14.78 7.93 2.61
C TRP A 177 14.67 6.80 3.64
N ALA A 178 15.70 5.97 3.78
CA ALA A 178 15.76 4.92 4.81
C ALA A 178 15.64 5.51 6.23
N GLY A 179 16.33 6.62 6.50
CA GLY A 179 16.24 7.32 7.79
C GLY A 179 14.81 7.80 8.12
N ARG A 180 14.02 8.21 7.12
CA ARG A 180 12.60 8.59 7.33
C ARG A 180 11.72 7.40 7.73
N LEU A 181 12.16 6.17 7.47
CA LEU A 181 11.49 4.94 7.86
C LEU A 181 12.11 4.32 9.12
N ASP A 182 12.85 5.11 9.92
CA ASP A 182 13.58 4.64 11.10
C ASP A 182 14.54 3.47 10.76
N TRP A 183 15.30 3.63 9.67
CA TRP A 183 16.34 2.70 9.25
C TRP A 183 17.65 3.45 9.04
N ALA A 184 18.35 3.72 10.14
CA ALA A 184 19.48 4.66 10.20
C ALA A 184 20.77 4.18 9.53
N ASP A 185 21.03 2.86 9.49
CA ASP A 185 22.27 2.32 8.91
C ASP A 185 22.00 1.14 7.95
N PRO A 186 21.57 1.43 6.70
CA PRO A 186 21.23 0.40 5.73
C PRO A 186 22.43 -0.22 5.02
N GLY A 187 23.60 0.44 5.03
CA GLY A 187 24.60 0.34 3.97
C GLY A 187 25.39 -0.97 3.87
N ALA A 188 25.54 -1.73 4.96
CA ALA A 188 26.46 -2.87 5.01
C ALA A 188 25.77 -4.25 4.95
N THR A 189 24.46 -4.32 5.18
CA THR A 189 23.76 -5.60 5.27
C THR A 189 23.19 -6.00 3.91
N GLN A 190 23.55 -7.21 3.45
CA GLN A 190 22.97 -7.79 2.24
C GLN A 190 21.48 -8.07 2.43
N ALA A 191 20.69 -7.91 1.37
CA ALA A 191 19.24 -8.05 1.43
C ALA A 191 18.77 -9.38 2.03
N ARG A 192 19.48 -10.49 1.76
CA ARG A 192 19.17 -11.81 2.34
C ARG A 192 19.21 -11.87 3.88
N HIS A 193 19.94 -10.97 4.53
CA HIS A 193 20.06 -10.90 5.98
C HIS A 193 19.13 -9.86 6.61
N LEU A 194 18.37 -9.12 5.81
CA LEU A 194 17.37 -8.19 6.30
C LEU A 194 16.12 -8.93 6.77
N SER A 195 15.50 -8.43 7.85
CA SER A 195 14.16 -8.84 8.24
C SER A 195 13.16 -8.55 7.11
N GLY A 196 11.99 -9.20 7.12
CA GLY A 196 10.93 -8.92 6.15
C GLY A 196 10.54 -7.44 6.13
N GLY A 197 10.30 -6.86 7.31
CA GLY A 197 10.01 -5.42 7.45
C GLY A 197 11.14 -4.53 6.93
N THR A 198 12.40 -4.82 7.24
CA THR A 198 13.54 -4.04 6.73
C THR A 198 13.70 -4.17 5.21
N ARG A 199 13.43 -5.34 4.64
CA ARG A 199 13.40 -5.54 3.20
C ARG A 199 12.29 -4.72 2.55
N GLN A 200 11.14 -4.59 3.22
CA GLN A 200 10.05 -3.75 2.75
C GLN A 200 10.37 -2.25 2.85
N LYS A 201 11.10 -1.83 3.90
CA LYS A 201 11.68 -0.46 3.97
C LYS A 201 12.63 -0.21 2.78
N LEU A 202 13.42 -1.21 2.38
CA LEU A 202 14.30 -1.13 1.20
C LEU A 202 13.50 -0.98 -0.10
N ASN A 203 12.47 -1.80 -0.32
CA ASN A 203 11.58 -1.68 -1.50
C ASN A 203 10.96 -0.29 -1.60
N LEU A 204 10.41 0.21 -0.49
CA LEU A 204 9.80 1.54 -0.44
C LEU A 204 10.83 2.64 -0.74
N THR A 205 12.01 2.54 -0.13
CA THR A 205 13.14 3.47 -0.36
C THR A 205 13.55 3.50 -1.84
N MET A 206 13.70 2.34 -2.47
CA MET A 206 14.04 2.24 -3.89
C MET A 206 12.97 2.86 -4.79
N SER A 207 11.69 2.67 -4.45
CA SER A 207 10.58 3.24 -5.23
C SER A 207 10.57 4.78 -5.22
N ALA A 208 11.02 5.40 -4.13
CA ALA A 208 11.05 6.85 -3.96
C ALA A 208 12.36 7.51 -4.40
N LEU A 209 13.41 6.73 -4.69
CA LEU A 209 14.79 7.18 -4.84
C LEU A 209 14.99 8.29 -5.88
N SER A 210 14.20 8.27 -6.95
CA SER A 210 14.33 9.22 -8.07
C SER A 210 13.22 10.26 -8.10
N GLU A 211 12.57 10.51 -6.97
CA GLU A 211 11.50 11.50 -6.82
C GLU A 211 10.44 11.38 -7.94
N PRO A 212 9.73 10.24 -7.99
CA PRO A 212 8.72 9.99 -9.01
C PRO A 212 7.52 10.93 -8.86
N ASP A 213 6.84 11.16 -9.98
CA ASP A 213 5.59 11.92 -10.05
C ASP A 213 4.38 11.07 -9.62
N VAL A 214 4.47 9.76 -9.88
CA VAL A 214 3.48 8.75 -9.50
C VAL A 214 4.14 7.66 -8.66
N LEU A 215 3.62 7.43 -7.45
CA LEU A 215 4.02 6.31 -6.60
C LEU A 215 2.93 5.24 -6.58
N LEU A 216 3.33 4.01 -6.85
CA LEU A 216 2.47 2.82 -6.84
C LEU A 216 2.95 1.89 -5.74
N LEU A 217 2.17 1.74 -4.67
CA LEU A 217 2.59 1.10 -3.44
C LEU A 217 1.69 -0.11 -3.16
N ASP A 218 2.23 -1.31 -3.30
CA ASP A 218 1.50 -2.57 -3.18
C ASP A 218 1.70 -3.13 -1.77
N GLU A 219 0.77 -2.88 -0.84
CA GLU A 219 0.86 -3.25 0.57
C GLU A 219 2.24 -2.92 1.21
N PRO A 220 2.69 -1.66 1.13
CA PRO A 220 4.10 -1.27 1.34
C PRO A 220 4.56 -1.36 2.81
N TYR A 221 3.67 -1.67 3.75
CA TYR A 221 3.92 -1.64 5.18
C TYR A 221 3.89 -3.02 5.84
N GLN A 222 3.81 -4.10 5.05
CA GLN A 222 3.90 -5.46 5.61
C GLN A 222 5.20 -5.64 6.40
N GLY A 223 5.07 -6.14 7.64
CA GLY A 223 6.20 -6.36 8.55
C GLY A 223 6.75 -5.10 9.23
N PHE A 224 6.10 -3.94 9.08
CA PHE A 224 6.47 -2.73 9.82
C PHE A 224 6.00 -2.79 11.27
N ASP A 225 6.84 -2.29 12.19
CA ASP A 225 6.39 -1.92 13.52
C ASP A 225 5.48 -0.68 13.47
N ARG A 226 4.81 -0.38 14.59
CA ARG A 226 3.88 0.75 14.68
C ARG A 226 4.53 2.10 14.36
N GLY A 227 5.77 2.33 14.79
CA GLY A 227 6.47 3.60 14.54
C GLY A 227 6.76 3.78 13.05
N THR A 228 7.32 2.74 12.41
CA THR A 228 7.57 2.73 10.97
C THR A 228 6.27 2.89 10.17
N TYR A 229 5.17 2.25 10.60
CA TYR A 229 3.87 2.40 9.96
C TYR A 229 3.36 3.85 9.97
N LEU A 230 3.50 4.55 11.10
CA LEU A 230 3.12 5.98 11.19
C LEU A 230 4.01 6.83 10.28
N ASN A 231 5.33 6.60 10.33
CA ASN A 231 6.28 7.29 9.45
C ASN A 231 5.97 7.07 7.96
N PHE A 232 5.50 5.88 7.57
CA PHE A 232 5.06 5.60 6.21
C PHE A 232 3.91 6.52 5.78
N TRP A 233 2.88 6.68 6.61
CA TRP A 233 1.75 7.55 6.27
C TRP A 233 2.16 9.03 6.23
N ASP A 234 3.06 9.46 7.12
CA ASP A 234 3.65 10.80 7.05
C ASP A 234 4.38 11.03 5.72
N LEU A 235 5.08 10.02 5.19
CA LEU A 235 5.70 10.09 3.87
C LEU A 235 4.65 10.18 2.75
N VAL A 236 3.60 9.38 2.81
CA VAL A 236 2.50 9.40 1.83
C VAL A 236 1.86 10.78 1.73
N TRP A 237 1.53 11.38 2.88
CA TRP A 237 0.98 12.74 2.91
C TRP A 237 2.01 13.78 2.45
N ALA A 238 3.29 13.62 2.79
CA ALA A 238 4.33 14.52 2.31
C ALA A 238 4.60 14.40 0.79
N TRP A 239 4.30 13.26 0.15
CA TRP A 239 4.32 13.13 -1.31
C TRP A 239 3.12 13.83 -1.94
N ARG A 240 1.91 13.55 -1.43
CA ARG A 240 0.66 14.19 -1.84
C ARG A 240 0.77 15.72 -1.77
N ASP A 241 1.22 16.27 -0.65
CA ASP A 241 1.29 17.72 -0.46
C ASP A 241 2.36 18.39 -1.34
N ARG A 242 3.30 17.61 -1.91
CA ARG A 242 4.24 18.04 -2.96
C ARG A 242 3.69 17.87 -4.38
N GLY A 243 2.41 17.58 -4.53
CA GLY A 243 1.75 17.41 -5.83
C GLY A 243 1.99 16.06 -6.50
N ARG A 244 2.49 15.06 -5.78
CA ARG A 244 2.66 13.70 -6.34
C ARG A 244 1.33 12.95 -6.31
N ALA A 245 1.13 12.05 -7.27
CA ALA A 245 0.03 11.09 -7.24
C ALA A 245 0.50 9.82 -6.52
N VAL A 246 -0.26 9.34 -5.54
CA VAL A 246 0.08 8.14 -4.78
C VAL A 246 -1.07 7.14 -4.88
N VAL A 247 -0.77 5.91 -5.26
CA VAL A 247 -1.71 4.80 -5.25
C VAL A 247 -1.24 3.79 -4.22
N VAL A 248 -2.09 3.47 -3.24
CA VAL A 248 -1.78 2.49 -2.20
C VAL A 248 -2.76 1.33 -2.31
N VAL A 249 -2.26 0.12 -2.50
CA VAL A 249 -3.05 -1.09 -2.26
C VAL A 249 -3.04 -1.35 -0.78
N THR A 250 -4.24 -1.51 -0.23
CA THR A 250 -4.44 -1.88 1.16
C THR A 250 -5.62 -2.83 1.29
N HIS A 251 -5.53 -3.75 2.25
CA HIS A 251 -6.64 -4.58 2.70
C HIS A 251 -7.20 -4.11 4.05
N LEU A 252 -6.68 -3.01 4.60
CA LEU A 252 -7.05 -2.49 5.90
C LEU A 252 -8.07 -1.35 5.73
N LEU A 253 -9.33 -1.62 6.07
CA LEU A 253 -10.39 -0.60 6.09
C LEU A 253 -10.04 0.59 7.00
N ALA A 254 -9.17 0.35 8.00
CA ALA A 254 -8.69 1.37 8.93
C ALA A 254 -7.82 2.47 8.31
N GLU A 255 -7.55 2.38 7.02
CA GLU A 255 -6.70 3.30 6.28
C GLU A 255 -7.49 4.21 5.35
N LEU A 256 -8.80 3.96 5.20
CA LEU A 256 -9.64 4.70 4.26
C LEU A 256 -9.85 6.17 4.68
N ASP A 257 -9.65 6.51 5.96
CA ASP A 257 -9.64 7.88 6.46
C ASP A 257 -8.35 8.65 6.09
N LYS A 258 -7.30 7.95 5.63
CA LYS A 258 -5.97 8.52 5.34
C LYS A 258 -5.78 8.87 3.86
N VAL A 259 -6.76 8.57 3.02
CA VAL A 259 -6.70 8.70 1.56
C VAL A 259 -7.80 9.61 1.02
N ASP A 260 -7.58 10.16 -0.18
CA ASP A 260 -8.49 11.13 -0.81
C ASP A 260 -9.60 10.46 -1.65
N THR A 261 -9.31 9.28 -2.21
CA THR A 261 -10.20 8.50 -3.07
C THR A 261 -10.01 7.00 -2.81
N VAL A 262 -11.09 6.23 -2.90
CA VAL A 262 -11.07 4.76 -2.78
C VAL A 262 -11.61 4.12 -4.06
N LEU A 263 -10.86 3.15 -4.59
CA LEU A 263 -11.28 2.26 -5.66
C LEU A 263 -11.44 0.84 -5.11
N THR A 264 -12.66 0.32 -5.15
CA THR A 264 -12.96 -1.07 -4.75
C THR A 264 -12.92 -2.00 -5.96
N LEU A 265 -12.08 -3.03 -5.91
CA LEU A 265 -12.02 -4.10 -6.91
C LEU A 265 -12.76 -5.35 -6.44
N GLY A 266 -13.49 -5.99 -7.35
CA GLY A 266 -14.18 -7.26 -7.11
C GLY A 266 -15.69 -7.14 -6.90
N GLU A 267 -16.23 -5.93 -6.76
CA GLU A 267 -17.67 -5.72 -6.93
C GLU A 267 -18.00 -5.77 -8.42
N SER A 268 -18.63 -6.87 -8.83
CA SER A 268 -19.26 -6.95 -10.15
C SER A 268 -20.44 -5.99 -10.14
N ARG A 269 -20.42 -4.93 -10.96
CA ARG A 269 -21.67 -4.30 -11.40
C ARG A 269 -22.33 -5.19 -12.44
#